data_AF-A0A5M7ZYM6-F1
#
_entry.id   AF-A0A5M7ZYM6-F1
#
_cell.length_a   1.000
_cell.length_b   1.000
_cell.length_c   1.000
_cell.angle_alpha   90.00
_cell.angle_beta   90.00
_cell.angle_gamma   90.00
#
_symmetry.space_group_name_H-M   'P 1'
#
loop_
_entity.id
_entity.type
_entity.pdbx_description
1 polymer ?
#
loop_
_entity_poly.entity_id
_entity_poly.type
_entity_poly.pdbx_seq_one_letter_code
_entity_poly.pdbx_strand_id
1 'polypeptide(L)'
;MPWSLQQRRIVRDSMLACLVCAVVLGAGYIWLPPALFGLDGQLGIGDRVAFALKADLPVFLWLADCVRAVSKGRFLSQADIQGSAFSRPSPAIELRVAVLQNSLEQTVLAVGAHLILATVLYGAELRLMPILVSLYLLGRITFAVGYARHPTGRLLGWR
;
A
#
# COMPACT_ATOMS: atom_id res chain seq x y z
N MET A 1 24.16 -7.78 -20.50
CA MET A 1 23.72 -6.46 -21.02
C MET A 1 23.77 -5.44 -19.87
N PRO A 2 24.39 -4.26 -20.04
CA PRO A 2 24.41 -3.25 -18.98
C PRO A 2 23.02 -2.66 -18.74
N TRP A 3 22.67 -2.40 -17.48
CA TRP A 3 21.37 -1.80 -17.11
C TRP A 3 21.21 -0.38 -17.66
N SER A 4 20.00 -0.05 -18.09
CA SER A 4 19.62 1.30 -18.50
C SER A 4 19.61 2.25 -17.30
N LEU A 5 19.71 3.56 -17.56
CA LEU A 5 19.64 4.59 -16.52
C LEU A 5 18.32 4.51 -15.73
N GLN A 6 17.22 4.16 -16.39
CA GLN A 6 15.92 4.01 -15.76
C GLN A 6 15.89 2.81 -14.81
N GLN A 7 16.43 1.66 -15.21
CA GLN A 7 16.54 0.48 -14.34
C GLN A 7 17.38 0.77 -13.09
N ARG A 8 18.52 1.45 -13.26
CA ARG A 8 19.38 1.85 -12.13
C ARG A 8 18.66 2.78 -11.15
N ARG A 9 17.88 3.74 -11.66
CA ARG A 9 17.07 4.64 -10.81
C ARG A 9 16.01 3.86 -10.04
N ILE A 10 15.29 2.94 -10.70
CA ILE A 10 14.29 2.11 -10.05
C ILE A 10 14.91 1.32 -8.89
N VAL A 11 16.04 0.64 -9.13
CA VAL A 11 16.73 -0.13 -8.09
C VAL A 11 17.19 0.76 -6.94
N ARG A 12 17.84 1.88 -7.24
CA ARG A 12 18.30 2.85 -6.23
C ARG A 12 17.13 3.35 -5.39
N ASP A 13 16.04 3.74 -6.05
CA ASP A 13 14.87 4.25 -5.37
C ASP A 13 14.33 3.13 -4.48
N SER A 14 13.99 1.94 -4.99
CA SER A 14 13.55 0.78 -4.18
C SER A 14 14.43 0.52 -2.95
N MET A 15 15.76 0.55 -3.08
CA MET A 15 16.69 0.40 -1.95
C MET A 15 16.51 1.49 -0.89
N LEU A 16 16.33 2.74 -1.32
CA LEU A 16 16.07 3.85 -0.40
C LEU A 16 14.74 3.68 0.36
N ALA A 17 13.69 3.06 -0.21
CA ALA A 17 12.45 2.81 0.56
C ALA A 17 12.68 1.74 1.57
N CYS A 18 13.35 0.64 1.16
CA CYS A 18 13.67 -0.42 2.09
C CYS A 18 14.44 0.15 3.29
N LEU A 19 15.40 1.04 3.03
CA LEU A 19 16.14 1.73 4.09
C LEU A 19 15.22 2.62 4.96
N VAL A 20 14.38 3.47 4.35
CA VAL A 20 13.44 4.34 5.07
C VAL A 20 12.47 3.50 5.92
N CYS A 21 11.89 2.44 5.36
CA CYS A 21 11.01 1.52 6.07
C CYS A 21 11.74 0.87 7.25
N ALA A 22 12.96 0.38 7.06
CA ALA A 22 13.74 -0.22 8.14
C ALA A 22 14.03 0.78 9.27
N VAL A 23 14.40 2.02 8.91
CA VAL A 23 14.64 3.10 9.88
C VAL A 23 13.36 3.46 10.64
N VAL A 24 12.23 3.62 9.94
CA VAL A 24 10.95 3.97 10.57
C VAL A 24 10.45 2.85 11.49
N LEU A 25 10.58 1.59 11.06
CA LEU A 25 10.23 0.44 11.89
C LEU A 25 11.13 0.34 13.13
N GLY A 26 12.44 0.48 12.96
CA GLY A 26 13.39 0.45 14.07
C GLY A 26 13.17 1.60 15.07
N ALA A 27 12.98 2.82 14.56
CA ALA A 27 12.67 3.99 15.38
C ALA A 27 11.33 3.81 16.11
N GLY A 28 10.27 3.38 15.42
CA GLY A 28 8.98 3.15 16.04
C GLY A 28 9.01 2.02 17.07
N TYR A 29 9.78 0.95 16.84
CA TYR A 29 9.97 -0.11 17.83
C TYR A 29 10.63 0.39 19.12
N ILE A 30 11.67 1.22 18.98
CA ILE A 30 12.44 1.74 20.12
C ILE A 30 11.68 2.85 20.86
N TRP A 31 10.98 3.73 20.14
CA TRP A 31 10.48 5.00 20.70
C TRP A 31 8.98 5.02 20.97
N LEU A 32 8.15 4.20 20.30
CA LEU A 32 6.70 4.22 20.54
C LEU A 32 6.32 3.27 21.68
N PRO A 33 5.72 3.75 22.78
CA PRO A 33 5.29 2.89 23.87
C PRO A 33 4.14 1.95 23.44
N PRO A 34 4.17 0.65 23.81
CA PRO A 34 3.10 -0.31 23.50
C PRO A 34 1.73 0.11 24.01
N ALA A 35 1.69 0.79 25.15
CA ALA A 35 0.48 1.27 25.81
C ALA A 35 -0.36 2.21 24.92
N LEU A 36 0.27 2.93 23.97
CA LEU A 36 -0.47 3.76 23.00
C LEU A 36 -1.42 2.94 22.12
N PHE A 37 -1.16 1.65 21.99
CA PHE A 37 -1.95 0.73 21.17
C PHE A 37 -2.73 -0.27 22.02
N GLY A 38 -2.78 -0.08 23.35
CA GLY A 38 -3.46 -0.99 24.28
C GLY A 38 -2.79 -2.37 24.36
N LEU A 39 -1.48 -2.44 24.13
CA LEU A 39 -0.69 -3.69 24.11
C LEU A 39 -0.10 -4.03 25.49
N ASP A 40 -0.87 -3.81 26.55
CA ASP A 40 -0.40 -3.91 27.95
C ASP A 40 -0.54 -5.32 28.55
N GLY A 41 -1.19 -6.25 27.82
CA GLY A 41 -1.46 -7.61 28.27
C GLY A 41 -0.95 -8.69 27.30
N GLN A 42 -0.97 -9.94 27.76
CA GLN A 42 -0.73 -11.08 26.88
C GLN A 42 -1.94 -11.29 25.97
N LEU A 43 -1.73 -11.14 24.67
CA LEU A 43 -2.76 -11.34 23.65
C LEU A 43 -2.72 -12.78 23.13
N GLY A 44 -3.89 -13.43 23.09
CA GLY A 44 -4.03 -14.71 22.41
C GLY A 44 -3.84 -14.56 20.91
N ILE A 45 -3.62 -15.66 20.18
CA ILE A 45 -3.45 -15.61 18.72
C ILE A 45 -4.66 -14.95 18.01
N GLY A 46 -5.87 -15.22 18.47
CA GLY A 46 -7.09 -14.60 17.94
C GLY A 46 -7.10 -13.08 18.09
N ASP A 47 -6.69 -12.56 19.25
CA ASP A 47 -6.62 -11.13 19.51
C ASP A 47 -5.56 -10.44 18.65
N ARG A 48 -4.42 -11.11 18.42
CA ARG A 48 -3.35 -10.60 17.55
C ARG A 48 -3.78 -10.51 16.09
N VAL A 49 -4.46 -11.53 15.58
CA VAL A 49 -5.04 -11.53 14.23
C VAL A 49 -6.14 -10.46 14.12
N ALA A 50 -7.01 -10.35 15.12
CA ALA A 50 -8.03 -9.31 15.15
C ALA A 50 -7.43 -7.90 15.20
N PHE A 51 -6.32 -7.71 15.92
CA PHE A 51 -5.59 -6.45 15.96
C PHE A 51 -5.02 -6.09 14.59
N ALA A 52 -4.37 -7.03 13.89
CA ALA A 52 -3.85 -6.81 12.54
C ALA A 52 -4.96 -6.43 11.55
N LEU A 53 -6.09 -7.15 11.56
CA LEU A 53 -7.24 -6.84 10.71
C LEU A 53 -7.85 -5.46 11.00
N LYS A 54 -7.95 -5.07 12.27
CA LYS A 54 -8.39 -3.72 12.67
C LYS A 54 -7.41 -2.66 12.19
N ALA A 55 -6.11 -2.91 12.33
CA ALA A 55 -5.06 -2.03 11.84
C ALA A 55 -5.11 -1.86 10.32
N ASP A 56 -5.50 -2.90 9.56
CA ASP A 56 -5.62 -2.88 8.11
C ASP A 56 -6.88 -2.16 7.57
N LEU A 57 -7.80 -1.70 8.43
CA LEU A 57 -8.99 -0.98 7.97
C LEU A 57 -8.65 0.20 7.02
N PRO A 58 -7.67 1.07 7.31
CA PRO A 58 -7.25 2.12 6.39
C PRO A 58 -6.74 1.61 5.03
N VAL A 59 -6.11 0.43 4.98
CA VAL A 59 -5.65 -0.20 3.73
C VAL A 59 -6.85 -0.53 2.84
N PHE A 60 -7.90 -1.12 3.41
CA PHE A 60 -9.13 -1.39 2.68
C PHE A 60 -9.88 -0.13 2.27
N LEU A 61 -9.87 0.92 3.10
CA LEU A 61 -10.43 2.22 2.73
C LEU A 61 -9.71 2.83 1.52
N TRP A 62 -8.39 2.75 1.47
CA TRP A 62 -7.62 3.16 0.29
C TRP A 62 -8.00 2.37 -0.96
N LEU A 63 -8.11 1.04 -0.84
CA LEU A 63 -8.52 0.19 -1.97
C LEU A 63 -9.95 0.53 -2.44
N ALA A 64 -10.88 0.74 -1.51
CA ALA A 64 -12.24 1.15 -1.82
C ALA A 64 -12.29 2.51 -2.55
N ASP A 65 -11.42 3.44 -2.17
CA ASP A 65 -11.27 4.72 -2.87
C ASP A 65 -10.73 4.58 -4.29
N CYS A 66 -9.78 3.67 -4.51
CA CYS A 66 -9.30 3.34 -5.85
C CYS A 66 -10.42 2.75 -6.72
N VAL A 67 -11.23 1.82 -6.17
CA VAL A 67 -12.40 1.24 -6.84
C VAL A 67 -13.39 2.34 -7.19
N ARG A 68 -13.73 3.20 -6.22
CA ARG A 68 -14.63 4.34 -6.41
C ARG A 68 -14.16 5.28 -7.51
N ALA A 69 -12.86 5.57 -7.58
CA ALA A 69 -12.28 6.44 -8.60
C ALA A 69 -12.42 5.88 -10.03
N VAL A 70 -12.25 4.56 -10.21
CA VAL A 70 -12.47 3.89 -11.50
C VAL A 70 -13.96 3.82 -11.83
N SER A 71 -14.81 3.43 -10.88
CA SER A 71 -16.26 3.34 -11.08
C SER A 71 -16.87 4.68 -11.48
N LYS A 72 -16.47 5.77 -10.81
CA LYS A 72 -16.87 7.14 -11.18
C LYS A 72 -16.36 7.51 -12.57
N GLY A 73 -15.15 7.12 -12.93
CA GLY A 73 -14.59 7.36 -14.26
C GLY A 73 -15.40 6.66 -15.36
N ARG A 74 -15.74 5.39 -15.17
CA ARG A 74 -16.57 4.61 -16.11
C ARG A 74 -17.97 5.18 -16.26
N PHE A 75 -18.59 5.55 -15.15
CA PHE A 75 -19.95 6.10 -15.17
C PHE A 75 -20.04 7.42 -15.96
N LEU A 76 -19.00 8.26 -15.89
CA LEU A 76 -18.97 9.57 -16.56
C LEU A 76 -18.48 9.51 -18.02
N SER A 77 -17.97 8.36 -18.47
CA SER A 77 -17.37 8.21 -19.80
C SER A 77 -18.22 7.27 -20.65
N GLN A 78 -18.79 7.79 -21.75
CA GLN A 78 -19.52 6.94 -22.71
C GLN A 78 -18.63 5.84 -23.30
N ALA A 79 -17.34 6.10 -23.48
CA ALA A 79 -16.39 5.11 -23.99
C ALA A 79 -16.11 3.96 -23.01
N ASP A 80 -16.31 4.18 -21.70
CA ASP A 80 -15.94 3.24 -20.65
C ASP A 80 -17.13 2.69 -19.85
N ILE A 81 -18.35 3.16 -20.13
CA ILE A 81 -19.57 2.79 -19.39
C ILE A 81 -19.91 1.30 -19.48
N GLN A 82 -19.56 0.66 -20.60
CA GLN A 82 -19.75 -0.79 -20.78
C GLN A 82 -18.76 -1.60 -19.93
N GLY A 83 -17.70 -0.98 -19.41
CA GLY A 83 -16.69 -1.61 -18.59
C GLY A 83 -15.63 -2.39 -19.39
N SER A 84 -14.64 -2.91 -18.66
CA SER A 84 -13.42 -3.48 -19.24
C SER A 84 -13.58 -4.79 -19.99
N ALA A 85 -14.77 -5.40 -19.98
CA ALA A 85 -15.06 -6.60 -20.77
C ALA A 85 -15.26 -6.29 -22.26
N PHE A 86 -15.66 -5.06 -22.60
CA PHE A 86 -16.05 -4.68 -23.96
C PHE A 86 -15.01 -3.82 -24.68
N SER A 87 -14.19 -3.08 -23.93
CA SER A 87 -13.15 -2.23 -24.51
C SER A 87 -11.98 -2.02 -23.55
N ARG A 88 -10.83 -1.65 -24.12
CA ARG A 88 -9.69 -1.19 -23.31
C ARG A 88 -10.05 0.15 -22.65
N PRO A 89 -9.51 0.42 -21.44
CA PRO A 89 -9.73 1.70 -20.77
C PRO A 89 -9.34 2.87 -21.67
N SER A 90 -10.19 3.90 -21.72
CA SER A 90 -9.86 5.14 -22.41
C SER A 90 -8.70 5.87 -21.70
N PRO A 91 -7.99 6.78 -22.40
CA PRO A 91 -6.95 7.59 -21.78
C PRO A 91 -7.41 8.38 -20.54
N ALA A 92 -8.71 8.68 -20.43
CA ALA A 92 -9.28 9.40 -19.29
C ALA A 92 -9.31 8.58 -17.99
N ILE A 93 -9.37 7.24 -18.08
CA ILE A 93 -9.46 6.35 -16.91
C ILE A 93 -8.29 5.38 -16.78
N GLU A 94 -7.46 5.23 -17.81
CA GLU A 94 -6.32 4.29 -17.85
C GLU A 94 -5.42 4.42 -16.62
N LEU A 95 -5.07 5.66 -16.24
CA LEU A 95 -4.29 5.95 -15.05
C LEU A 95 -4.93 5.39 -13.77
N ARG A 96 -6.24 5.60 -13.59
CA ARG A 96 -6.99 5.16 -12.40
C ARG A 96 -7.09 3.64 -12.35
N VAL A 97 -7.26 3.00 -13.51
CA VAL A 97 -7.28 1.54 -13.63
C VAL A 97 -5.91 0.96 -13.25
N ALA A 98 -4.81 1.56 -13.71
CA ALA A 98 -3.47 1.13 -13.34
C ALA A 98 -3.19 1.28 -11.83
N VAL A 99 -3.61 2.40 -11.22
CA VAL A 99 -3.50 2.62 -9.77
C VAL A 99 -4.35 1.61 -8.98
N LEU A 100 -5.57 1.31 -9.43
CA LEU A 100 -6.43 0.31 -8.82
C LEU A 100 -5.80 -1.09 -8.88
N GLN A 101 -5.33 -1.52 -10.05
CA GLN A 101 -4.73 -2.85 -10.23
C GLN A 101 -3.53 -3.05 -9.31
N ASN A 102 -2.62 -2.07 -9.30
CA ASN A 102 -1.44 -2.15 -8.46
C ASN A 102 -1.80 -2.06 -6.96
N SER A 103 -2.78 -1.23 -6.58
CA SER A 103 -3.24 -1.16 -5.18
C SER A 103 -3.89 -2.46 -4.73
N LEU A 104 -4.63 -3.16 -5.60
CA LEU A 104 -5.21 -4.47 -5.30
C LEU A 104 -4.11 -5.51 -5.05
N GLU A 105 -3.16 -5.65 -5.97
CA GLU A 105 -2.03 -6.57 -5.85
C GLU A 105 -1.23 -6.32 -4.56
N GLN A 106 -0.91 -5.06 -4.28
CA GLN A 106 -0.15 -4.69 -3.08
C GLN A 106 -0.97 -4.83 -1.80
N THR A 107 -2.30 -4.59 -1.83
CA THR A 107 -3.19 -4.82 -0.67
C THR A 107 -3.19 -6.30 -0.29
N VAL A 108 -3.33 -7.20 -1.27
CA VAL A 108 -3.34 -8.65 -1.02
C VAL A 108 -2.02 -9.10 -0.38
N LEU A 109 -0.89 -8.63 -0.91
CA LEU A 109 0.42 -8.94 -0.34
C LEU A 109 0.61 -8.36 1.06
N ALA A 110 0.22 -7.09 1.29
CA ALA A 110 0.38 -6.42 2.57
C ALA A 110 -0.47 -7.05 3.67
N VAL A 111 -1.78 -7.23 3.43
CA VAL A 111 -2.68 -7.85 4.41
C VAL A 111 -2.27 -9.29 4.69
N GLY A 112 -1.88 -10.06 3.66
CA GLY A 112 -1.33 -11.41 3.84
C GLY A 112 -0.08 -11.41 4.73
N ALA A 113 0.84 -10.47 4.51
CA ALA A 113 2.05 -10.33 5.32
C ALA A 113 1.72 -9.91 6.77
N HIS A 114 0.79 -8.99 6.98
CA HIS A 114 0.36 -8.57 8.33
C HIS A 114 -0.30 -9.71 9.11
N LEU A 115 -1.13 -10.53 8.46
CA LEU A 115 -1.71 -11.71 9.07
C LEU A 115 -0.64 -12.75 9.45
N ILE A 116 0.33 -13.01 8.58
CA ILE A 116 1.47 -13.87 8.90
C ILE A 116 2.25 -13.30 10.10
N LEU A 117 2.57 -12.00 10.08
CA LEU A 117 3.25 -11.34 11.18
C LEU A 117 2.45 -11.42 12.49
N ALA A 118 1.13 -11.31 12.46
CA ALA A 118 0.28 -11.44 13.65
C ALA A 118 0.40 -12.81 14.33
N THR A 119 0.79 -13.86 13.58
CA THR A 119 1.07 -15.19 14.16
C THR A 119 2.43 -15.28 14.84
N VAL A 120 3.39 -14.44 14.44
CA VAL A 120 4.79 -14.50 14.87
C VAL A 120 5.12 -13.43 15.91
N LEU A 121 4.52 -12.25 15.83
CA LEU A 121 4.79 -11.13 16.74
C LEU A 121 4.05 -11.33 18.07
N TYR A 122 4.71 -11.00 19.19
CA TYR A 122 4.14 -11.14 20.53
C TYR A 122 4.16 -9.83 21.32
N GLY A 123 3.10 -9.65 22.12
CA GLY A 123 2.96 -8.53 23.06
C GLY A 123 3.29 -7.19 22.44
N ALA A 124 4.37 -6.58 22.92
CA ALA A 124 4.82 -5.25 22.56
C ALA A 124 5.18 -5.10 21.06
N GLU A 125 5.55 -6.18 20.37
CA GLU A 125 5.98 -6.16 18.97
C GLU A 125 4.83 -5.82 18.00
N LEU A 126 3.58 -6.06 18.40
CA LEU A 126 2.40 -5.75 17.57
C LEU A 126 2.25 -4.25 17.27
N ARG A 127 2.96 -3.38 18.01
CA ARG A 127 3.05 -1.94 17.69
C ARG A 127 3.61 -1.68 16.30
N LEU A 128 4.30 -2.65 15.71
CA LEU A 128 4.79 -2.58 14.33
C LEU A 128 3.66 -2.60 13.30
N MET A 129 2.51 -3.22 13.59
CA MET A 129 1.37 -3.29 12.66
C MET A 129 0.87 -1.90 12.22
N PRO A 130 0.49 -0.97 13.13
CA PRO A 130 0.05 0.36 12.70
C PRO A 130 1.14 1.14 11.95
N ILE A 131 2.43 0.88 12.23
CA ILE A 131 3.54 1.52 11.50
C ILE A 131 3.63 0.98 10.07
N LEU A 132 3.55 -0.35 9.89
CA LEU A 132 3.55 -0.99 8.58
C LEU A 132 2.36 -0.54 7.72
N VAL A 133 1.16 -0.46 8.31
CA VAL A 133 -0.03 0.10 7.67
C VAL A 133 0.22 1.55 7.23
N SER A 134 0.80 2.37 8.09
CA SER A 134 1.10 3.77 7.77
C SER A 134 2.10 3.91 6.62
N LEU A 135 3.16 3.09 6.64
CA LEU A 135 4.17 3.03 5.57
C LEU A 135 3.55 2.57 4.24
N TYR A 136 2.68 1.55 4.29
CA TYR A 136 1.93 1.09 3.13
C TYR A 136 1.11 2.24 2.51
N LEU A 137 0.31 2.93 3.32
CA LEU A 137 -0.54 4.04 2.84
C LEU A 137 0.29 5.17 2.25
N LEU A 138 1.37 5.57 2.92
CA LEU A 138 2.28 6.59 2.40
C LEU A 138 2.88 6.17 1.04
N GLY A 139 3.27 4.89 0.93
CA GLY A 139 3.74 4.31 -0.32
C GLY A 139 2.67 4.34 -1.42
N ARG A 140 1.38 4.15 -1.11
CA ARG A 140 0.29 4.20 -2.09
C ARG A 140 -0.09 5.61 -2.51
N ILE A 141 -0.11 6.55 -1.56
CA ILE A 141 -0.35 7.96 -1.85
C ILE A 141 0.77 8.52 -2.73
N THR A 142 2.03 8.26 -2.37
CA THR A 142 3.18 8.74 -3.16
C THR A 142 3.22 8.10 -4.55
N PHE A 143 2.86 6.82 -4.67
CA PHE A 143 2.70 6.15 -5.96
C PHE A 143 1.62 6.82 -6.81
N ALA A 144 0.40 6.96 -6.30
CA ALA A 144 -0.72 7.52 -7.06
C ALA A 144 -0.47 8.96 -7.51
N VAL A 145 0.09 9.80 -6.63
CA VAL A 145 0.46 11.19 -6.93
C VAL A 145 1.60 11.25 -7.95
N GLY A 146 2.63 10.42 -7.80
CA GLY A 146 3.75 10.34 -8.74
C GLY A 146 3.30 9.90 -10.13
N TYR A 147 2.44 8.88 -10.19
CA TYR A 147 1.91 8.33 -11.43
C TYR A 147 1.05 9.35 -12.20
N ALA A 148 0.27 10.18 -11.48
CA ALA A 148 -0.53 11.23 -12.09
C ALA A 148 0.29 12.39 -12.67
N ARG A 149 1.46 12.71 -12.10
CA ARG A 149 2.31 13.83 -12.55
C ARG A 149 3.18 13.48 -13.76
N HIS A 150 3.50 12.20 -13.97
CA HIS A 150 4.35 11.77 -15.07
C HIS A 150 3.80 10.52 -15.79
N PRO A 151 2.74 10.64 -16.61
CA PRO A 151 2.14 9.50 -17.31
C PRO A 151 3.11 8.78 -18.28
N THR A 152 4.01 9.54 -18.91
CA THR A 152 5.08 9.03 -19.78
C THR A 152 6.41 8.79 -19.05
N GLY A 153 6.49 9.17 -17.77
CA GLY A 153 7.68 9.03 -16.95
C GLY A 153 7.40 8.09 -15.78
N ARG A 154 7.86 6.84 -15.88
CA ARG A 154 8.11 5.98 -14.72
C ARG A 154 9.26 6.56 -13.87
N LEU A 155 9.09 7.80 -13.37
CA LEU A 155 10.07 8.63 -12.71
C LEU A 155 9.36 9.28 -11.52
N LEU A 156 9.77 8.85 -10.32
CA LEU A 156 9.32 9.31 -9.00
C LEU A 156 7.89 8.89 -8.63
N GLY A 157 7.73 7.59 -8.40
CA GLY A 157 6.62 7.03 -7.67
C GLY A 157 7.00 5.62 -7.28
N TRP A 158 7.39 5.44 -6.01
CA TRP A 158 7.53 4.14 -5.36
C TRP A 158 6.47 3.18 -5.87
N ARG A 159 6.85 2.18 -6.64
CA ARG A 159 5.93 1.10 -7.01
C ARG A 159 5.67 0.24 -5.79
#